data_AF-A0A9X2XTU1-F1
#
_entry.id   AF-A0A9X2XTU1-F1
#
_cell.length_a   1.000
_cell.length_b   1.000
_cell.length_c   1.000
_cell.angle_alpha   90.00
_cell.angle_beta   90.00
_cell.angle_gamma   90.00
#
_symmetry.space_group_name_H-M   'P 1'
#
loop_
_entity.id
_entity.type
_entity.pdbx_description
1 polymer ?
#
loop_
_entity_poly.entity_id
_entity_poly.type
_entity_poly.pdbx_seq_one_letter_code
_entity_poly.pdbx_strand_id
1 'polypeptide(L)'
;MKLLINQSKTLKLKIMNSTINKTAINNTGLIECGVSDEIFHLEHTSHLNGYSITKAYVIDKSSEGIIQMKCPQAEIVKDKSAILEDKTIDFILVLSPKADDMNFIGEALQAGKQVRIM
;
A
#
# COMPACT_ATOMS: atom_id res chain seq x y z
N MET A 1 -37.62 -12.15 29.49
CA MET A 1 -37.53 -11.98 28.01
C MET A 1 -36.68 -10.78 27.55
N LYS A 2 -36.55 -9.67 28.31
CA LYS A 2 -35.73 -8.49 27.91
C LYS A 2 -34.21 -8.72 27.85
N LEU A 3 -33.67 -9.64 28.66
CA LEU A 3 -32.22 -9.86 28.77
C LEU A 3 -31.60 -10.46 27.48
N LEU A 4 -32.28 -11.44 26.88
CA LEU A 4 -31.83 -12.12 25.65
C LEU A 4 -31.84 -11.20 24.42
N ILE A 5 -32.78 -10.25 24.39
CA ILE A 5 -32.89 -9.25 23.32
C ILE A 5 -31.73 -8.25 23.38
N ASN A 6 -31.33 -7.84 24.59
CA ASN A 6 -30.21 -6.92 24.76
C ASN A 6 -28.88 -7.60 24.38
N GLN A 7 -28.63 -8.83 24.82
CA GLN A 7 -27.40 -9.54 24.45
C GLN A 7 -27.28 -9.76 22.93
N SER A 8 -28.39 -10.09 22.25
CA SER A 8 -28.42 -10.24 20.80
C SER A 8 -28.13 -8.92 20.06
N LYS A 9 -28.62 -7.79 20.57
CA LYS A 9 -28.30 -6.45 20.03
C LYS A 9 -26.83 -6.08 20.25
N THR A 10 -26.29 -6.35 21.43
CA THR A 10 -24.87 -6.07 21.74
C THR A 10 -23.94 -6.93 20.89
N LEU A 11 -24.29 -8.19 20.64
CA LEU A 11 -23.52 -9.09 19.78
C LEU A 11 -23.56 -8.62 18.32
N LYS A 12 -24.73 -8.23 17.80
CA LYS A 12 -24.87 -7.68 16.44
C LYS A 12 -24.09 -6.37 16.25
N LEU A 13 -24.08 -5.50 17.26
CA LEU A 13 -23.32 -4.26 17.25
C LEU A 13 -21.80 -4.52 17.30
N LYS A 14 -21.35 -5.49 18.10
CA LYS A 14 -19.94 -5.91 18.17
C LYS A 14 -19.46 -6.55 16.87
N ILE A 15 -20.31 -7.36 16.22
CA ILE A 15 -20.03 -7.96 14.91
C ILE A 15 -20.00 -6.88 13.83
N MET A 16 -20.98 -5.97 13.76
CA MET A 16 -20.96 -4.84 12.82
C MET A 16 -19.71 -3.97 13.01
N ASN A 17 -19.32 -3.65 14.24
CA ASN A 17 -18.12 -2.87 14.51
C ASN A 17 -16.82 -3.64 14.20
N SER A 18 -16.82 -4.97 14.32
CA SER A 18 -15.67 -5.79 13.90
C SER A 18 -15.49 -5.85 12.38
N THR A 19 -16.59 -5.76 11.62
CA THR A 19 -16.57 -5.67 10.15
C THR A 19 -16.20 -4.27 9.64
N ILE A 20 -16.42 -3.22 10.44
CA ILE A 20 -16.10 -1.83 10.09
C ILE A 20 -14.61 -1.48 10.38
N ASN A 21 -13.87 -2.31 11.14
CA ASN A 21 -12.51 -2.02 11.58
C ASN A 21 -11.39 -2.64 10.72
N LYS A 22 -11.51 -2.62 9.39
CA LYS A 22 -10.34 -2.79 8.50
C LYS A 22 -10.34 -1.80 7.33
N THR A 23 -10.71 -0.56 7.60
CA THR A 23 -10.32 0.62 6.82
C THR A 23 -9.00 1.18 7.37
N ALA A 24 -8.01 0.31 7.61
CA ALA A 24 -6.68 0.78 7.93
C ALA A 24 -6.13 1.45 6.66
N ILE A 25 -5.98 2.76 6.71
CA ILE A 25 -5.19 3.51 5.74
C ILE A 25 -3.78 2.96 5.88
N ASN A 26 -3.42 1.99 5.04
CA ASN A 26 -2.08 1.43 5.08
C ASN A 26 -1.16 2.44 4.42
N ASN A 27 -0.29 3.04 5.21
CA ASN A 27 0.88 3.76 4.70
C ASN A 27 1.64 2.79 3.80
N THR A 28 1.64 3.13 2.51
CA THR A 28 2.05 2.24 1.44
C THR A 28 3.28 2.81 0.77
N GLY A 29 4.30 1.98 0.62
CA GLY A 29 5.44 2.24 -0.23
C GLY A 29 5.14 1.83 -1.66
N LEU A 30 5.61 2.60 -2.62
CA LEU A 30 5.56 2.26 -4.04
C LEU A 30 6.96 2.07 -4.59
N ILE A 31 7.20 0.98 -5.30
CA ILE A 31 8.43 0.70 -6.02
C ILE A 31 8.08 0.50 -7.49
N GLU A 32 8.55 1.40 -8.34
CA GLU A 32 8.53 1.20 -9.79
C GLU A 32 9.89 0.64 -10.23
N CYS A 33 9.88 -0.59 -10.78
CA CYS A 33 11.09 -1.30 -11.18
C CYS A 33 11.39 -1.24 -12.68
N GLY A 34 10.53 -0.62 -13.48
CA GLY A 34 10.62 -0.64 -14.93
C GLY A 34 10.05 0.60 -15.59
N VAL A 35 10.40 0.77 -16.86
CA VAL A 35 9.83 1.79 -17.74
C VAL A 35 8.62 1.13 -18.40
N SER A 36 7.41 1.31 -17.87
CA SER A 36 6.22 0.79 -18.54
C SER A 36 5.63 1.86 -19.45
N ASP A 37 5.63 1.61 -20.77
CA ASP A 37 4.84 2.35 -21.75
C ASP A 37 3.32 2.21 -21.49
N GLU A 38 2.94 1.20 -20.71
CA GLU A 38 1.58 1.04 -20.23
C GLU A 38 1.25 2.14 -19.23
N ILE A 39 0.24 2.92 -19.61
CA ILE A 39 -0.39 3.96 -18.81
C ILE A 39 -0.54 3.43 -17.39
N PHE A 40 0.20 4.06 -16.49
CA PHE A 40 0.19 3.85 -15.06
C PHE A 40 -1.24 3.93 -14.52
N HIS A 41 -1.96 2.81 -14.45
CA HIS A 41 -3.33 2.75 -13.94
C HIS A 41 -3.34 2.65 -12.41
N LEU A 42 -2.87 3.70 -11.71
CA LEU A 42 -3.13 3.85 -10.25
C LEU A 42 -4.62 4.09 -9.92
N GLU A 43 -5.49 4.02 -10.91
CA GLU A 43 -6.94 4.13 -10.73
C GLU A 43 -7.44 3.15 -9.66
N HIS A 44 -6.71 2.03 -9.47
CA HIS A 44 -6.97 1.04 -8.43
C HIS A 44 -6.14 1.16 -7.14
N THR A 45 -5.23 2.12 -7.03
CA THR A 45 -4.27 2.26 -5.91
C THR A 45 -4.20 3.68 -5.32
N SER A 46 -5.03 4.60 -5.80
CA SER A 46 -5.24 5.91 -5.17
C SER A 46 -5.95 5.78 -3.80
N HIS A 47 -6.01 6.87 -3.03
CA HIS A 47 -6.80 6.94 -1.78
C HIS A 47 -8.24 6.42 -1.94
N LEU A 48 -8.81 6.50 -3.15
CA LEU A 48 -10.16 6.00 -3.48
C LEU A 48 -10.30 4.47 -3.38
N ASN A 49 -9.19 3.71 -3.42
CA ASN A 49 -9.15 2.26 -3.28
C ASN A 49 -8.46 1.77 -1.99
N GLY A 50 -8.22 2.68 -1.03
CA GLY A 50 -7.77 2.31 0.32
C GLY A 50 -6.26 2.24 0.54
N TYR A 51 -5.44 2.71 -0.40
CA TYR A 51 -3.98 2.82 -0.20
C TYR A 51 -3.57 4.28 -0.04
N SER A 52 -2.69 4.55 0.93
CA SER A 52 -2.07 5.86 1.11
C SER A 52 -0.61 5.76 0.73
N ILE A 53 -0.28 6.07 -0.52
CA ILE A 53 1.11 6.10 -0.98
C ILE A 53 1.81 7.26 -0.28
N THR A 54 2.76 6.96 0.60
CA THR A 54 3.51 7.96 1.39
C THR A 54 4.95 8.11 0.90
N LYS A 55 5.51 7.06 0.29
CA LYS A 55 6.84 7.06 -0.33
C LYS A 55 6.83 6.32 -1.65
N ALA A 56 7.58 6.83 -2.63
CA ALA A 56 7.75 6.19 -3.92
C ALA A 56 9.23 6.19 -4.35
N TYR A 57 9.73 5.02 -4.73
CA TYR A 57 10.98 4.89 -5.46
C TYR A 57 10.67 4.67 -6.94
N VAL A 58 11.33 5.43 -7.80
CA VAL A 58 11.06 5.49 -9.24
C VAL A 58 12.40 5.39 -9.96
N ILE A 59 12.54 4.42 -10.87
CA ILE A 59 13.77 4.25 -11.65
C ILE A 59 13.80 5.23 -12.83
N ASP A 60 12.64 5.45 -13.46
CA ASP A 60 12.53 6.38 -14.57
C ASP A 60 12.07 7.77 -14.13
N LYS A 61 12.88 8.79 -14.40
CA LYS A 61 12.51 10.19 -14.14
C LYS A 61 11.27 10.63 -14.90
N SER A 62 10.96 10.01 -16.05
CA SER A 62 9.74 10.35 -16.78
C SER A 62 8.48 9.96 -16.00
N SER A 63 8.54 8.88 -15.21
CA SER A 63 7.47 8.40 -14.33
C SER A 63 7.31 9.23 -13.05
N GLU A 64 8.36 9.94 -12.61
CA GLU A 64 8.33 10.77 -11.40
C GLU A 64 7.21 11.83 -11.47
N GLY A 65 7.08 12.50 -12.62
CA GLY A 65 6.04 13.52 -12.81
C GLY A 65 4.62 12.94 -12.74
N ILE A 66 4.43 11.72 -13.22
CA ILE A 66 3.14 11.03 -13.16
C ILE A 66 2.82 10.65 -11.71
N ILE A 67 3.80 10.14 -10.96
CA ILE A 67 3.66 9.78 -9.55
C ILE A 67 3.32 11.02 -8.73
N GLN A 68 4.04 12.12 -8.90
CA GLN A 68 3.78 13.39 -8.20
C GLN A 68 2.38 13.94 -8.51
N MET A 69 1.91 13.81 -9.75
CA MET A 69 0.56 14.24 -10.13
C MET A 69 -0.53 13.37 -9.49
N LYS A 70 -0.35 12.05 -9.42
CA LYS A 70 -1.37 11.12 -8.90
C LYS A 70 -1.31 10.90 -7.38
N CYS A 71 -0.15 11.11 -6.78
CA CYS A 71 0.12 10.94 -5.35
C CYS A 71 0.94 12.14 -4.84
N PRO A 72 0.37 13.36 -4.82
CA PRO A 72 1.09 14.59 -4.49
C PRO A 72 1.65 14.62 -3.06
N GLN A 73 1.09 13.79 -2.17
CA GLN A 73 1.57 13.62 -0.80
C GLN A 73 2.76 12.65 -0.66
N ALA A 74 3.07 11.88 -1.70
CA ALA A 74 4.13 10.89 -1.65
C ALA A 74 5.51 11.55 -1.75
N GLU A 75 6.40 11.21 -0.83
CA GLU A 75 7.81 11.56 -0.93
C GLU A 75 8.49 10.69 -2.00
N ILE A 76 9.11 11.32 -3.01
CA ILE A 76 9.96 10.60 -3.96
C ILE A 76 11.32 10.33 -3.29
N VAL A 77 11.60 9.06 -3.02
CA VAL A 77 12.84 8.63 -2.38
C VAL A 77 13.86 8.18 -3.41
N LYS A 78 15.15 8.37 -3.09
CA LYS A 78 16.27 8.02 -3.98
C LYS A 78 16.70 6.55 -3.89
N ASP A 79 16.26 5.84 -2.86
CA ASP A 79 16.72 4.49 -2.55
C ASP A 79 15.57 3.66 -1.97
N LYS A 80 15.47 2.38 -2.37
CA LYS A 80 14.43 1.45 -1.91
C LYS A 80 14.51 1.21 -0.39
N SER A 81 15.69 1.36 0.22
CA SER A 81 15.89 1.27 1.67
C SER A 81 15.03 2.25 2.46
N ALA A 82 14.77 3.46 1.93
CA ALA A 82 13.92 4.45 2.59
C ALA A 82 12.45 4.00 2.74
N ILE A 83 12.02 3.02 1.95
CA ILE A 83 10.71 2.35 2.06
C ILE A 83 10.83 1.08 2.93
N LEU A 84 11.92 0.33 2.78
CA LEU A 84 12.18 -0.89 3.53
C LEU A 84 12.37 -0.65 5.04
N GLU A 85 13.02 0.43 5.42
CA GLU A 85 13.35 0.73 6.82
C GLU A 85 12.27 1.57 7.52
N ASP A 86 11.33 2.13 6.74
CA ASP A 86 10.24 2.93 7.29
C ASP A 86 9.24 2.04 8.05
N LYS A 87 9.25 2.17 9.38
CA LYS A 87 8.36 1.43 10.28
C LYS A 87 6.90 1.82 10.17
N THR A 88 6.60 2.93 9.49
CA THR A 88 5.22 3.34 9.23
C THR A 88 4.68 2.68 7.97
N ILE A 89 5.53 2.10 7.11
CA ILE A 89 5.10 1.42 5.88
C ILE A 89 4.98 -0.09 6.13
N ASP A 90 3.75 -0.57 6.08
CA ASP A 90 3.43 -1.99 6.32
C ASP A 90 3.10 -2.74 5.01
N PHE A 91 2.90 -2.00 3.92
CA PHE A 91 2.50 -2.52 2.61
C PHE A 91 3.34 -1.90 1.49
N ILE A 92 3.81 -2.71 0.56
CA ILE A 92 4.61 -2.28 -0.59
C ILE A 92 3.93 -2.76 -1.88
N LEU A 93 3.68 -1.82 -2.78
CA LEU A 93 3.31 -2.08 -4.17
C LEU A 93 4.59 -2.11 -5.00
N VAL A 94 4.81 -3.20 -5.72
CA VAL A 94 5.95 -3.35 -6.64
C VAL A 94 5.42 -3.49 -8.06
N LEU A 95 5.75 -2.53 -8.91
CA LEU A 95 5.26 -2.46 -10.28
C LEU A 95 6.32 -2.96 -11.26
N SER A 96 5.91 -3.85 -12.16
CA SER A 96 6.76 -4.37 -13.25
C SER A 96 8.14 -4.89 -12.78
N PRO A 97 8.22 -5.71 -11.71
CA PRO A 97 9.51 -6.22 -11.25
C PRO A 97 10.16 -7.14 -12.27
N LYS A 98 11.48 -7.09 -12.34
CA LYS A 98 12.33 -8.06 -13.07
C LYS A 98 12.90 -9.08 -12.10
N ALA A 99 13.60 -10.08 -12.64
CA ALA A 99 14.25 -11.12 -11.83
C ALA A 99 15.17 -10.52 -10.74
N ASP A 100 15.90 -9.46 -11.06
CA ASP A 100 16.83 -8.80 -10.14
C ASP A 100 16.12 -8.07 -8.98
N ASP A 101 14.83 -7.76 -9.11
CA ASP A 101 14.03 -7.12 -8.06
C ASP A 101 13.52 -8.13 -7.01
N MET A 102 13.59 -9.43 -7.29
CA MET A 102 13.10 -10.47 -6.38
C MET A 102 13.88 -10.52 -5.07
N ASN A 103 15.16 -10.12 -5.08
CA ASN A 103 15.96 -10.00 -3.87
C ASN A 103 15.35 -8.95 -2.92
N PHE A 104 15.02 -7.77 -3.44
CA PHE A 104 14.36 -6.73 -2.67
C PHE A 104 12.97 -7.16 -2.16
N ILE A 105 12.19 -7.86 -3.00
CA ILE A 105 10.89 -8.40 -2.57
C ILE A 105 11.07 -9.39 -1.40
N GLY A 106 12.09 -10.25 -1.46
CA GLY A 106 12.46 -11.14 -0.36
C GLY A 106 12.81 -10.38 0.92
N GLU A 107 13.65 -9.34 0.82
CA GLU A 107 14.01 -8.46 1.94
C GLU A 107 12.79 -7.77 2.56
N ALA A 108 11.87 -7.26 1.74
CA ALA A 108 10.63 -6.64 2.19
C ALA A 108 9.76 -7.60 3.00
N LEU A 109 9.60 -8.83 2.53
CA LEU A 109 8.86 -9.87 3.25
C LEU A 109 9.55 -10.25 4.57
N GLN A 110 10.87 -10.37 4.57
CA GLN A 110 11.67 -10.63 5.78
C GLN A 110 11.57 -9.50 6.81
N ALA A 111 11.45 -8.26 6.34
CA ALA A 111 11.21 -7.08 7.18
C ALA A 111 9.77 -7.01 7.74
N GLY A 112 8.91 -7.99 7.42
CA GLY A 112 7.54 -8.06 7.92
C GLY A 112 6.53 -7.24 7.11
N LYS A 113 6.92 -6.74 5.94
CA LYS A 113 6.03 -5.95 5.08
C LYS A 113 5.21 -6.87 4.18
N GLN A 114 3.97 -6.48 3.94
CA GLN A 114 3.15 -7.11 2.92
C GLN A 114 3.56 -6.58 1.54
N VAL A 115 3.66 -7.45 0.54
CA VAL A 115 4.04 -7.08 -0.82
C VAL A 115 2.95 -7.49 -1.80
N ARG A 116 2.61 -6.59 -2.74
CA ARG A 116 1.79 -6.91 -3.90
C ARG A 116 2.55 -6.54 -5.17
N ILE A 117 2.68 -7.52 -6.04
CA ILE A 117 3.28 -7.38 -7.37
C ILE A 117 2.15 -7.06 -8.36
N MET A 118 2.39 -6.11 -9.25
CA MET A 118 1.48 -5.70 -10.33
C MET A 118 2.21 -5.66 -11.67
#